data_AF-A0A3B9EX39-F1
#
_entry.id   AF-A0A3B9EX39-F1
#
_cell.length_a   1.000
_cell.length_b   1.000
_cell.length_c   1.000
_cell.angle_alpha   90.00
_cell.angle_beta   90.00
_cell.angle_gamma   90.00
#
_symmetry.space_group_name_H-M   'P 1'
#
loop_
_entity.id
_entity.type
_entity.pdbx_description
1 polymer ?
#
loop_
_entity_poly.entity_id
_entity_poly.type
_entity_poly.pdbx_seq_one_letter_code
_entity_poly.pdbx_strand_id
1 'polypeptide(L)'
;LERLQYYNDIPIVITYSSTSKDNSIQAGKVEFVDGIYRYFVEIPKMTPCVARRYNDEVLKVYFEEGENTYLLFEENNRTGESQRRDTKGRYQLAIAREKDGVFVRFEGKKWRVVEGEDAILLIDKSLRFEDDTQRRKLKGVRVE
;
A
#
# COMPACT_ATOMS: atom_id res chain seq x y z
N LEU A 1 8.98 13.01 16.94
CA LEU A 1 7.94 12.73 15.93
C LEU A 1 7.91 11.22 15.72
N GLU A 2 6.97 10.54 16.35
CA GLU A 2 6.71 9.13 16.04
C GLU A 2 6.21 9.04 14.60
N ARG A 3 6.86 8.19 13.79
CA ARG A 3 6.46 7.97 12.41
C ARG A 3 5.20 7.13 12.45
N LEU A 4 4.10 7.68 11.94
CA LEU A 4 2.82 6.99 11.83
C LEU A 4 3.02 5.73 10.96
N GLN A 5 2.80 4.56 11.55
CA GLN A 5 3.03 3.27 10.90
C GLN A 5 1.74 2.79 10.22
N TYR A 6 1.85 2.46 8.93
CA TYR A 6 0.76 1.91 8.13
C TYR A 6 0.93 0.42 7.88
N TYR A 7 -0.16 -0.25 7.53
CA TYR A 7 -0.22 -1.67 7.21
C TYR A 7 -1.25 -1.93 6.11
N ASN A 8 -1.07 -2.97 5.28
CA ASN A 8 -2.12 -3.45 4.39
C ASN A 8 -3.11 -4.39 5.11
N ASP A 9 -4.40 -4.30 4.78
CA ASP A 9 -5.45 -5.10 5.44
C ASP A 9 -5.61 -6.53 4.89
N ILE A 10 -5.15 -6.78 3.67
CA ILE A 10 -5.18 -8.06 2.94
C ILE A 10 -3.85 -8.25 2.19
N PRO A 11 -3.45 -9.50 1.86
CA PRO A 11 -2.25 -9.72 1.08
C PRO A 11 -2.36 -9.08 -0.32
N ILE A 12 -1.22 -8.67 -0.87
CA ILE A 12 -1.11 -8.15 -2.24
C ILE A 12 -0.11 -9.02 -2.98
N VAL A 13 -0.54 -9.59 -4.11
CA VAL A 13 0.33 -10.41 -4.97
C VAL A 13 0.34 -9.80 -6.36
N ILE A 14 1.53 -9.46 -6.84
CA ILE A 14 1.73 -8.90 -8.17
C ILE A 14 2.70 -9.74 -8.99
N THR A 15 2.48 -9.80 -10.30
CA THR A 15 3.29 -10.58 -11.23
C THR A 15 3.70 -9.79 -12.46
N TYR A 16 4.88 -10.10 -12.96
CA TYR A 16 5.40 -9.57 -14.21
C TYR A 16 5.99 -10.71 -15.04
N SER A 17 5.76 -10.69 -16.35
CA SER A 17 6.25 -11.72 -17.27
C SER A 17 7.10 -11.09 -18.36
N SER A 18 8.22 -11.72 -18.68
CA SER A 18 9.15 -11.27 -19.71
C SER A 18 9.76 -12.46 -20.44
N THR A 19 10.04 -12.32 -21.73
CA THR A 19 10.76 -13.33 -22.52
C THR A 19 12.27 -13.32 -22.27
N SER A 20 12.78 -12.27 -21.62
CA SER A 20 14.18 -12.14 -21.22
C SER A 20 14.30 -11.85 -19.72
N LYS A 21 15.45 -12.24 -19.14
CA LYS A 21 15.77 -11.88 -17.76
C LYS A 21 15.93 -10.37 -17.66
N ASP A 22 15.25 -9.76 -16.71
CA ASP A 22 15.21 -8.32 -16.48
C ASP A 22 15.91 -8.01 -15.16
N ASN A 23 17.14 -7.54 -15.26
CA ASN A 23 17.97 -7.23 -14.09
C ASN A 23 17.58 -5.90 -13.43
N SER A 24 16.63 -5.14 -13.98
CA SER A 24 16.09 -3.94 -13.33
C SER A 24 15.08 -4.27 -12.22
N ILE A 25 14.54 -5.48 -12.22
CA ILE A 25 13.64 -5.97 -11.18
C ILE A 25 14.48 -6.53 -10.03
N GLN A 26 14.39 -5.88 -8.87
CA GLN A 26 15.16 -6.29 -7.68
C GLN A 26 14.28 -6.99 -6.65
N ALA A 27 12.97 -6.71 -6.66
CA ALA A 27 12.02 -7.27 -5.73
C ALA A 27 11.49 -8.65 -6.16
N GLY A 28 11.18 -9.46 -5.15
CA GLY A 28 10.42 -10.71 -5.31
C GLY A 28 11.22 -11.93 -5.75
N LYS A 29 10.50 -12.96 -6.17
CA LYS A 29 11.04 -14.23 -6.67
C LYS A 29 10.93 -14.29 -8.19
N VAL A 30 11.86 -14.99 -8.85
CA VAL A 30 11.83 -15.23 -10.30
C VAL A 30 11.80 -16.72 -10.60
N GLU A 31 10.94 -17.11 -11.52
CA GLU A 31 10.82 -18.46 -12.05
C GLU A 31 10.95 -18.43 -13.58
N PHE A 32 11.55 -19.45 -14.17
CA PHE A 32 11.62 -19.61 -15.62
C PHE A 32 10.80 -20.83 -16.03
N VAL A 33 9.66 -20.59 -16.69
CA VAL A 33 8.66 -21.62 -17.04
C VAL A 33 8.22 -21.39 -18.48
N ASP A 34 8.24 -22.44 -19.31
CA ASP A 34 7.83 -22.41 -20.72
C ASP A 34 8.49 -21.31 -21.57
N GLY A 35 9.77 -21.03 -21.32
CA GLY A 35 10.51 -20.00 -22.05
C GLY A 35 10.25 -18.57 -21.58
N ILE A 36 9.51 -18.37 -20.49
CA ILE A 36 9.13 -17.06 -19.94
C ILE A 36 9.67 -16.92 -18.51
N TYR A 37 10.30 -15.78 -18.24
CA TYR A 37 10.63 -15.33 -16.89
C TYR A 37 9.39 -14.74 -16.23
N ARG A 38 8.97 -15.32 -15.11
CA ARG A 38 7.87 -14.83 -14.28
C ARG A 38 8.42 -14.33 -12.95
N TYR A 39 8.13 -13.07 -12.65
CA TYR A 39 8.49 -12.40 -11.41
C TYR A 39 7.27 -12.30 -10.52
N PHE A 40 7.44 -12.56 -9.23
CA PHE A 40 6.38 -12.57 -8.24
C PHE A 40 6.79 -11.76 -7.02
N VAL A 41 5.96 -10.79 -6.64
CA VAL A 41 6.10 -10.07 -5.37
C VAL A 41 4.87 -10.38 -4.54
N GLU A 42 5.09 -10.88 -3.33
CA GLU A 42 4.06 -11.19 -2.35
C GLU A 42 4.26 -10.28 -1.15
N ILE A 43 3.25 -9.46 -0.85
CA ILE A 43 3.20 -8.59 0.33
C ILE A 43 2.14 -9.19 1.24
N PRO A 44 2.52 -9.91 2.30
CA PRO A 44 1.57 -10.51 3.23
C PRO A 44 0.63 -9.47 3.85
N LYS A 45 -0.52 -9.91 4.32
CA LYS A 45 -1.41 -9.07 5.15
C LYS A 45 -0.67 -8.54 6.39
N MET A 46 -1.01 -7.32 6.83
CA MET A 46 -0.41 -6.66 7.98
C MET A 46 1.10 -6.44 7.84
N THR A 47 1.61 -6.29 6.62
CA THR A 47 2.99 -5.89 6.38
C THR A 47 3.15 -4.41 6.72
N PRO A 48 4.07 -4.04 7.62
CA PRO A 48 4.36 -2.64 7.92
C PRO A 48 4.88 -1.92 6.67
N CYS A 49 4.39 -0.71 6.41
CA CYS A 49 4.84 0.11 5.30
C CYS A 49 5.01 1.59 5.67
N VAL A 50 5.88 2.27 4.93
CA VAL A 50 6.08 3.72 5.03
C VAL A 50 5.29 4.40 3.92
N ALA A 51 4.38 5.31 4.28
CA ALA A 51 3.65 6.11 3.32
C ALA A 51 4.28 7.50 3.15
N ARG A 52 4.42 7.95 1.90
CA ARG A 52 4.83 9.31 1.53
C ARG A 52 3.78 9.91 0.61
N ARG A 53 3.47 11.19 0.80
CA ARG A 53 2.51 11.89 -0.06
C ARG A 53 3.05 11.97 -1.48
N TYR A 54 2.24 11.59 -2.47
CA TYR A 54 2.54 11.79 -3.89
C TYR A 54 1.87 13.07 -4.40
N ASN A 55 0.57 13.19 -4.14
CA ASN A 55 -0.26 14.38 -4.33
C ASN A 55 -1.34 14.40 -3.23
N ASP A 56 -2.36 15.24 -3.36
CA ASP A 56 -3.37 15.39 -2.29
C ASP A 56 -4.19 14.13 -2.04
N GLU A 57 -4.44 13.32 -3.07
CA GLU A 57 -5.31 12.15 -3.00
C GLU A 57 -4.54 10.82 -3.07
N VAL A 58 -3.22 10.84 -3.30
CA VAL A 58 -2.42 9.63 -3.57
C VAL A 58 -1.18 9.57 -2.68
N LEU A 59 -0.91 8.38 -2.16
CA LEU A 59 0.27 8.02 -1.40
C LEU A 59 1.16 7.07 -2.18
N LYS A 60 2.48 7.26 -2.09
CA LYS A 60 3.49 6.23 -2.35
C LYS A 60 3.68 5.40 -1.08
N VAL A 61 3.48 4.10 -1.18
CA VAL A 61 3.58 3.17 -0.06
C VAL A 61 4.75 2.21 -0.31
N TYR A 62 5.74 2.27 0.57
CA TYR A 62 6.97 1.49 0.52
C TYR A 62 6.90 0.36 1.54
N PHE A 63 6.94 -0.89 1.05
CA PHE A 63 6.99 -2.10 1.89
C PHE A 63 8.43 -2.58 2.11
N GLU A 64 9.36 -2.16 1.24
CA GLU A 64 10.78 -2.44 1.31
C GLU A 64 11.59 -1.17 1.01
N GLU A 65 12.89 -1.19 1.29
CA GLU A 65 13.79 -0.10 0.94
C GLU A 65 14.03 -0.06 -0.57
N GLY A 66 13.98 1.14 -1.16
CA GLY A 66 14.21 1.34 -2.59
C GLY A 66 13.46 2.55 -3.13
N GLU A 67 14.02 3.22 -4.13
CA GLU A 67 13.43 4.46 -4.64
C GLU A 67 12.12 4.21 -5.41
N ASN A 68 12.07 3.08 -6.13
CA ASN A 68 10.97 2.71 -7.04
C ASN A 68 10.17 1.48 -6.58
N THR A 69 10.42 0.95 -5.39
CA THR A 69 9.76 -0.22 -4.80
C THR A 69 8.49 0.16 -4.03
N TYR A 70 7.70 1.08 -4.58
CA TYR A 70 6.45 1.54 -3.98
C TYR A 70 5.23 1.12 -4.80
N LEU A 71 4.12 0.94 -4.10
CA LEU A 71 2.78 0.88 -4.67
C LEU A 71 2.07 2.22 -4.45
N LEU A 72 1.16 2.57 -5.34
CA LEU A 72 0.33 3.75 -5.19
C LEU A 72 -0.97 3.37 -4.48
N PHE A 73 -1.38 4.18 -3.52
CA PHE A 73 -2.68 4.06 -2.88
C PHE A 73 -3.42 5.40 -2.99
N GLU A 74 -4.65 5.37 -3.49
CA GLU A 74 -5.51 6.54 -3.70
C GLU A 74 -6.60 6.63 -2.64
N GLU A 75 -7.00 7.85 -2.29
CA GLU A 75 -8.09 8.10 -1.35
C GLU A 75 -9.41 7.61 -1.96
N ASN A 76 -10.11 6.78 -1.19
CA ASN A 76 -11.40 6.27 -1.57
C ASN A 76 -12.49 7.33 -1.32
N ASN A 77 -12.86 8.02 -2.40
CA ASN A 77 -13.85 9.09 -2.40
C ASN A 77 -15.28 8.60 -2.75
N ARG A 78 -15.50 7.28 -2.87
CA ARG A 78 -16.77 6.63 -3.28
C ARG A 78 -17.26 6.95 -4.70
N THR A 79 -16.45 7.58 -5.54
CA THR A 79 -16.84 8.00 -6.89
C THR A 79 -16.40 7.05 -8.00
N GLY A 80 -15.55 6.06 -7.71
CA GLY A 80 -15.04 5.10 -8.70
C GLY A 80 -15.64 3.69 -8.59
N GLU A 81 -15.91 3.04 -9.73
CA GLU A 81 -16.36 1.64 -9.79
C GLU A 81 -15.36 0.63 -9.20
N SER A 82 -14.08 1.00 -9.12
CA SER A 82 -12.98 0.15 -8.64
C SER A 82 -12.77 0.20 -7.12
N GLN A 83 -13.55 0.99 -6.38
CA GLN A 83 -13.31 1.25 -4.95
C GLN A 83 -14.28 0.49 -4.04
N ARG A 84 -13.76 -0.09 -2.96
CA ARG A 84 -14.55 -0.75 -1.91
C ARG A 84 -15.51 0.22 -1.24
N ARG A 85 -16.81 -0.09 -1.22
CA ARG A 85 -17.84 0.85 -0.74
C ARG A 85 -17.76 1.15 0.76
N ASP A 86 -17.23 0.20 1.53
CA ASP A 86 -17.09 0.23 2.99
C ASP A 86 -15.85 1.00 3.47
N THR A 87 -14.96 1.42 2.56
CA THR A 87 -13.64 2.00 2.92
C THR A 87 -13.51 3.49 2.59
N LYS A 88 -14.64 4.22 2.50
CA LYS A 88 -14.64 5.68 2.27
C LYS A 88 -13.68 6.41 3.22
N GLY A 89 -12.86 7.31 2.66
CA GLY A 89 -11.87 8.09 3.42
C GLY A 89 -10.64 7.29 3.84
N ARG A 90 -10.46 6.06 3.34
CA ARG A 90 -9.22 5.29 3.46
C ARG A 90 -8.49 5.29 2.13
N TYR A 91 -7.19 5.02 2.19
CA TYR A 91 -6.37 4.84 1.00
C TYR A 91 -6.46 3.39 0.53
N GLN A 92 -6.87 3.17 -0.72
CA GLN A 92 -6.95 1.87 -1.38
C GLN A 92 -5.88 1.76 -2.47
N LEU A 93 -5.40 0.54 -2.75
CA LEU A 93 -4.47 0.28 -3.84
C LEU A 93 -4.98 0.88 -5.16
N ALA A 94 -4.17 1.75 -5.75
CA ALA A 94 -4.49 2.40 -7.02
C ALA A 94 -4.23 1.42 -8.17
N ILE A 95 -5.30 1.00 -8.83
CA ILE A 95 -5.27 -0.01 -9.89
C ILE A 95 -5.71 0.54 -11.23
N ALA A 96 -5.17 -0.01 -12.31
CA ALA A 96 -5.68 0.15 -13.66
C ALA A 96 -6.37 -1.14 -14.10
N ARG A 97 -7.68 -1.06 -14.39
CA ARG A 97 -8.42 -2.17 -14.99
C ARG A 97 -8.34 -2.06 -16.51
N GLU A 98 -7.94 -3.15 -17.15
CA GLU A 98 -7.88 -3.28 -18.59
C GLU A 98 -8.51 -4.60 -19.02
N LYS A 99 -8.67 -4.81 -20.33
CA LYS A 99 -9.33 -6.01 -20.88
C LYS A 99 -8.72 -7.32 -20.37
N ASP A 100 -7.40 -7.34 -20.17
CA ASP A 100 -6.64 -8.55 -19.84
C ASP A 100 -6.28 -8.68 -18.35
N GLY A 101 -6.81 -7.79 -17.50
CA GLY A 101 -6.66 -7.89 -16.06
C GLY A 101 -6.53 -6.56 -15.32
N VAL A 102 -6.03 -6.66 -14.10
CA VAL A 102 -5.83 -5.53 -13.18
C VAL A 102 -4.34 -5.30 -12.99
N PHE A 103 -3.92 -4.05 -12.99
CA PHE A 103 -2.52 -3.69 -13.01
C PHE A 103 -2.17 -2.58 -12.04
N VAL A 104 -0.92 -2.57 -11.58
CA VAL A 104 -0.30 -1.51 -10.79
C VAL A 104 1.03 -1.10 -11.41
N ARG A 105 1.54 0.07 -10.98
CA ARG A 105 2.92 0.47 -11.26
C ARG A 105 3.81 0.09 -10.09
N PHE A 106 4.87 -0.66 -10.38
CA PHE A 106 5.87 -1.10 -9.40
C PHE A 106 7.23 -1.24 -10.10
N GLU A 107 8.30 -0.73 -9.49
CA GLU A 107 9.65 -0.63 -10.10
C GLU A 107 9.63 -0.01 -11.50
N GLY A 108 8.80 1.02 -11.70
CA GLY A 108 8.63 1.71 -12.99
C GLY A 108 7.89 0.90 -14.07
N LYS A 109 7.59 -0.37 -13.82
CA LYS A 109 6.93 -1.28 -14.75
C LYS A 109 5.46 -1.46 -14.40
N LYS A 110 4.71 -2.01 -15.36
CA LYS A 110 3.31 -2.37 -15.18
C LYS A 110 3.23 -3.83 -14.77
N TRP A 111 2.79 -4.07 -13.54
CA TRP A 111 2.65 -5.40 -12.96
C TRP A 111 1.18 -5.79 -12.89
N ARG A 112 0.87 -7.06 -13.12
CA ARG A 112 -0.48 -7.59 -12.99
C ARG A 112 -0.76 -7.90 -11.52
N VAL A 113 -1.91 -7.46 -11.00
CA VAL A 113 -2.41 -7.86 -9.70
C VAL A 113 -3.05 -9.23 -9.82
N VAL A 114 -2.59 -10.17 -9.00
CA VAL A 114 -3.14 -11.53 -8.88
C VAL A 114 -4.03 -11.64 -7.64
N GLU A 115 -3.68 -10.92 -6.58
CA GLU A 115 -4.44 -10.87 -5.32
C GLU A 115 -4.34 -9.47 -4.70
N GLY A 116 -5.40 -9.06 -3.99
CA GLY A 116 -5.39 -7.82 -3.21
C GLY A 116 -5.70 -6.56 -4.00
N GLU A 117 -6.48 -6.64 -5.09
CA GLU A 117 -6.86 -5.47 -5.91
C GLU A 117 -7.60 -4.37 -5.12
N ASP A 118 -8.19 -4.74 -3.99
CA ASP A 118 -9.00 -3.91 -3.11
C ASP A 118 -8.34 -3.65 -1.76
N ALA A 119 -7.02 -3.88 -1.66
CA ALA A 119 -6.25 -3.67 -0.44
C ALA A 119 -6.30 -2.21 0.01
N ILE A 120 -6.43 -2.00 1.31
CA ILE A 120 -6.43 -0.67 1.93
C ILE A 120 -5.31 -0.52 2.96
N LEU A 121 -4.95 0.74 3.22
CA LEU A 121 -4.06 1.07 4.33
C LEU A 121 -4.84 1.18 5.64
N LEU A 122 -4.36 0.43 6.63
CA LEU A 122 -4.69 0.58 8.03
C LEU A 122 -3.64 1.46 8.70
N ILE A 123 -4.06 2.17 9.74
CA ILE A 123 -3.18 2.94 10.62
C ILE A 123 -3.23 2.26 11.98
N ASP A 124 -2.06 1.97 12.57
CA ASP A 124 -2.04 1.58 13.97
C ASP A 124 -2.40 2.79 14.85
N LYS A 125 -3.54 2.66 15.53
CA LYS A 125 -4.09 3.70 16.41
C LYS A 125 -3.38 3.73 17.77
N SER A 126 -2.61 2.71 18.14
CA SER A 126 -1.89 2.67 19.42
C SER A 126 -0.96 3.90 19.59
N LEU A 127 -0.36 4.37 18.49
CA LEU A 127 0.48 5.58 18.40
C LEU A 127 -0.30 6.91 18.54
N ARG A 128 -1.63 6.91 18.39
CA ARG A 128 -2.45 8.12 18.58
C ARG A 128 -2.83 8.35 20.05
N PHE A 129 -2.78 7.34 20.90
CA PHE A 129 -3.29 7.43 22.27
C PHE A 129 -2.25 7.95 23.27
N GLU A 130 -0.95 7.87 23.01
CA GLU A 130 0.04 8.43 23.94
C GLU A 130 0.01 9.96 23.97
N ASP A 131 -0.29 10.61 22.84
CA ASP A 131 -0.31 12.08 22.74
C ASP A 131 -1.62 12.69 23.31
N ASP A 132 -2.75 12.00 23.18
CA ASP A 132 -4.06 12.49 23.67
C ASP A 132 -4.24 12.28 25.19
N THR A 133 -3.53 11.31 25.77
CA THR A 133 -3.60 11.06 27.23
C THR A 133 -2.83 12.11 28.05
N GLN A 134 -1.87 12.84 27.45
CA GLN A 134 -1.17 13.94 28.14
C GLN A 134 -1.96 15.26 28.18
N ARG A 135 -3.08 15.40 27.45
CA ARG A 135 -3.82 16.68 27.36
C ARG A 135 -5.01 16.84 28.31
N ARG A 136 -5.22 15.95 29.29
CA ARG A 136 -6.19 16.19 30.37
C ARG A 136 -5.58 16.01 31.76
N LYS A 137 -4.73 16.95 32.16
CA LYS A 137 -4.67 17.38 33.57
C LYS A 137 -5.53 18.63 33.73
N LEU A 138 -6.69 18.49 34.36
CA LEU A 138 -7.39 19.62 34.96
C LEU A 138 -6.47 20.23 36.03
N LYS A 139 -5.84 21.36 35.71
CA LYS A 139 -5.22 22.22 36.71
C LYS A 139 -6.28 23.20 37.20
N GLY A 140 -6.67 23.09 38.46
CA GLY A 140 -7.47 24.10 39.13
C GLY A 140 -8.81 23.63 39.70
N VAL A 141 -8.83 22.52 40.44
CA VAL A 141 -9.77 22.41 41.55
C VAL A 141 -9.05 22.94 42.79
N ARG A 142 -9.45 24.14 43.24
CA ARG A 142 -9.50 24.50 44.64
C ARG A 142 -10.84 25.17 44.87
N VAL A 143 -11.68 24.50 45.63
CA VAL A 143 -12.89 25.06 46.23
C VAL A 143 -12.43 25.72 47.51
N GLU A 144 -12.47 27.05 47.55
CA GLU A 144 -12.78 27.92 48.69
C GLU A 144 -13.37 29.23 48.13
#